data_AF-A0A1B1YWJ6-F1
#
_entry.id   AF-A0A1B1YWJ6-F1
#
_cell.length_a   1.000
_cell.length_b   1.000
_cell.length_c   1.000
_cell.angle_alpha   90.00
_cell.angle_beta   90.00
_cell.angle_gamma   90.00
#
_symmetry.space_group_name_H-M   'P 1'
#
loop_
_entity.id
_entity.type
_entity.pdbx_description
1 polymer ?
#
loop_
_entity_poly.entity_id
_entity_poly.type
_entity_poly.pdbx_seq_one_letter_code
_entity_poly.pdbx_strand_id
1 'polypeptide(L)'
;MESFLSGGLFMKTLIKDYDLKRGRQHNFASIEMLCQVLANPKGGRPRLGQDWPQAWARMLTFDALIGNTDRHHENWGFRVTRLVDPVSATYSLAPAFDNGTSLGHEWSKDQFGRFTDAKYLHRYIHKGRHHMKWEAGDAKSAGHAELLLRLVEKYPDSRPAMDAVLAFDATELDRRLVALTALSIPVALSPGRAGFMLRLLLARRDYLRSALTSP
;
A
#
# COMPACT_ATOMS: atom_id res chain seq x y z
N MET A 1 9.77 25.55 -3.31
CA MET A 1 9.23 24.85 -4.50
C MET A 1 8.93 23.41 -4.13
N GLU A 2 7.72 22.91 -4.42
CA GLU A 2 7.37 21.50 -4.24
C GLU A 2 7.51 20.73 -5.57
N SER A 3 7.98 19.50 -5.50
CA SER A 3 8.09 18.60 -6.66
C SER A 3 7.83 17.15 -6.25
N PHE A 4 7.50 16.29 -7.21
CA PHE A 4 7.35 14.86 -7.01
C PHE A 4 8.56 14.10 -7.56
N LEU A 5 9.05 13.13 -6.80
CA LEU A 5 10.15 12.25 -7.19
C LEU A 5 9.69 10.80 -7.12
N SER A 6 9.54 10.18 -8.29
CA SER A 6 9.08 8.79 -8.44
C SER A 6 10.02 7.80 -7.75
N GLY A 7 9.45 6.77 -7.14
CA GLY A 7 10.18 5.63 -6.55
C GLY A 7 11.12 4.96 -7.55
N GLY A 8 10.71 4.87 -8.82
CA GLY A 8 11.47 4.25 -9.90
C GLY A 8 12.85 4.83 -10.11
N LEU A 9 13.00 6.16 -9.94
CA LEU A 9 14.30 6.81 -10.05
C LEU A 9 15.26 6.30 -8.97
N PHE A 10 14.77 6.16 -7.74
CA PHE A 10 15.58 5.64 -6.64
C PHE A 10 15.92 4.18 -6.81
N MET A 11 14.95 3.35 -7.22
CA MET A 11 15.19 1.93 -7.45
C MET A 11 16.30 1.73 -8.49
N LYS A 12 16.30 2.54 -9.57
CA LYS A 12 17.35 2.53 -10.59
C LYS A 12 18.72 2.96 -10.07
N THR A 13 18.77 3.89 -9.11
CA THR A 13 20.03 4.32 -8.49
C THR A 13 20.59 3.26 -7.54
N LEU A 14 19.74 2.57 -6.79
CA LEU A 14 20.18 1.63 -5.74
C LEU A 14 20.40 0.20 -6.26
N ILE A 15 19.68 -0.20 -7.29
CA ILE A 15 19.74 -1.56 -7.83
C ILE A 15 20.39 -1.50 -9.21
N LYS A 16 21.57 -2.12 -9.31
CA LYS A 16 22.26 -2.30 -10.59
C LYS A 16 21.34 -3.03 -11.57
N ASP A 17 21.26 -2.54 -12.80
CA ASP A 17 20.46 -3.10 -13.89
C ASP A 17 18.96 -3.22 -13.57
N TYR A 18 18.40 -2.27 -12.81
CA TYR A 18 16.97 -2.24 -12.50
C TYR A 18 16.10 -2.13 -13.76
N ASP A 19 15.25 -3.13 -14.00
CA ASP A 19 14.31 -3.16 -15.12
C ASP A 19 13.04 -2.36 -14.77
N LEU A 20 12.95 -1.13 -15.28
CA LEU A 20 11.78 -0.25 -15.13
C LEU A 20 10.53 -0.81 -15.83
N LYS A 21 10.68 -1.69 -16.83
CA LYS A 21 9.54 -2.25 -17.56
C LYS A 21 8.86 -3.38 -16.78
N ARG A 22 9.63 -4.27 -16.16
CA ARG A 22 9.08 -5.42 -15.42
C ARG A 22 9.08 -5.24 -13.91
N GLY A 23 9.95 -4.39 -13.35
CA GLY A 23 10.00 -4.09 -11.92
C GLY A 23 10.25 -5.29 -11.00
N ARG A 24 10.74 -6.43 -11.51
CA ARG A 24 10.87 -7.69 -10.72
C ARG A 24 11.88 -7.60 -9.57
N GLN A 25 12.76 -6.62 -9.61
CA GLN A 25 13.74 -6.34 -8.56
C GLN A 25 13.16 -5.46 -7.43
N HIS A 26 11.91 -4.98 -7.54
CA HIS A 26 11.27 -4.12 -6.54
C HIS A 26 11.15 -4.85 -5.19
N ASN A 27 11.76 -4.27 -4.15
CA ASN A 27 11.81 -4.84 -2.82
C ASN A 27 11.80 -3.75 -1.74
N PHE A 28 11.29 -4.09 -0.56
CA PHE A 28 11.20 -3.17 0.56
C PHE A 28 12.56 -2.84 1.17
N ALA A 29 13.52 -3.78 1.21
CA ALA A 29 14.84 -3.54 1.79
C ALA A 29 15.61 -2.38 1.11
N SER A 30 15.48 -2.23 -0.21
CA SER A 30 16.09 -1.11 -0.94
C SER A 30 15.41 0.23 -0.63
N ILE A 31 14.09 0.22 -0.45
CA ILE A 31 13.30 1.37 -0.02
C ILE A 31 13.68 1.78 1.40
N GLU A 32 13.80 0.80 2.30
CA GLU A 32 14.22 0.99 3.68
C GLU A 32 15.61 1.63 3.73
N MET A 33 16.58 1.09 2.98
CA MET A 33 17.93 1.65 2.92
C MET A 33 17.91 3.13 2.50
N LEU A 34 17.12 3.47 1.47
CA LEU A 34 16.92 4.87 1.08
C LEU A 34 16.37 5.71 2.22
N CYS A 35 15.32 5.23 2.88
CA CYS A 35 14.67 5.96 3.98
C CYS A 35 15.65 6.15 5.15
N GLN A 36 16.44 5.15 5.49
CA GLN A 36 17.46 5.25 6.54
C GLN A 36 18.53 6.29 6.21
N VAL A 37 19.01 6.33 4.95
CA VAL A 37 19.99 7.33 4.49
C VAL A 37 19.41 8.74 4.54
N LEU A 38 18.14 8.92 4.18
CA LEU A 38 17.47 10.23 4.25
C LEU A 38 17.12 10.64 5.68
N ALA A 39 16.79 9.69 6.56
CA ALA A 39 16.52 9.94 7.97
C ALA A 39 17.80 10.32 8.74
N ASN A 40 18.91 9.63 8.46
CA ASN A 40 20.16 9.75 9.20
C ASN A 40 21.37 9.94 8.25
N PRO A 41 21.45 11.05 7.51
CA PRO A 41 22.55 11.28 6.58
C PRO A 41 23.86 11.52 7.33
N LYS A 42 24.95 10.93 6.85
CA LYS A 42 26.29 11.18 7.40
C LYS A 42 26.67 12.67 7.25
N GLY A 43 27.00 13.33 8.35
CA GLY A 43 27.48 14.71 8.34
C GLY A 43 26.43 15.78 8.00
N GLY A 44 25.14 15.48 8.18
CA GLY A 44 24.06 16.43 7.88
C GLY A 44 22.83 16.24 8.75
N ARG A 45 21.83 17.11 8.54
CA ARG A 45 20.52 17.02 9.22
C ARG A 45 19.60 16.00 8.55
N PRO A 46 18.69 15.34 9.29
CA PRO A 46 17.62 14.53 8.73
C PRO A 46 16.89 15.25 7.60
N ARG A 47 16.65 14.53 6.50
CA ARG A 47 15.95 15.03 5.31
C ARG A 47 14.55 14.46 5.17
N LEU A 48 14.19 13.42 5.92
CA LEU A 48 12.80 12.96 6.00
C LEU A 48 12.00 13.85 6.97
N GLY A 49 10.93 14.45 6.46
CA GLY A 49 10.02 15.31 7.24
C GLY A 49 8.93 14.53 7.99
N GLN A 50 8.98 13.20 7.99
CA GLN A 50 7.98 12.34 8.62
C GLN A 50 8.59 11.03 9.10
N ASP A 51 7.90 10.38 10.04
CA ASP A 51 8.15 9.01 10.46
C ASP A 51 7.91 8.05 9.28
N TRP A 52 8.99 7.63 8.63
CA TRP A 52 8.92 6.82 7.43
C TRP A 52 8.44 5.39 7.68
N PRO A 53 8.79 4.69 8.79
CA PRO A 53 8.21 3.37 9.05
C PRO A 53 6.70 3.45 9.18
N GLN A 54 6.17 4.43 9.93
CA GLN A 54 4.72 4.60 10.05
C GLN A 54 4.06 5.00 8.72
N ALA A 55 4.72 5.82 7.90
CA ALA A 55 4.18 6.19 6.59
C ALA A 55 4.07 5.00 5.65
N TRP A 56 5.10 4.15 5.61
CA TRP A 56 5.08 2.91 4.84
C TRP A 56 4.09 1.91 5.41
N ALA A 57 3.98 1.79 6.73
CA ALA A 57 2.96 0.97 7.37
C ALA A 57 1.55 1.38 6.93
N ARG A 58 1.23 2.68 6.92
CA ARG A 58 -0.07 3.18 6.41
C ARG A 58 -0.31 2.76 4.96
N MET A 59 0.68 2.97 4.09
CA MET A 59 0.56 2.67 2.66
C MET A 59 0.39 1.17 2.41
N LEU A 60 1.20 0.33 3.05
CA LEU A 60 1.17 -1.11 2.86
C LEU A 60 -0.08 -1.73 3.48
N THR A 61 -0.54 -1.24 4.63
CA THR A 61 -1.82 -1.67 5.22
C THR A 61 -2.99 -1.27 4.34
N PHE A 62 -2.95 -0.07 3.75
CA PHE A 62 -3.95 0.37 2.78
C PHE A 62 -3.96 -0.54 1.54
N ASP A 63 -2.79 -0.85 0.97
CA ASP A 63 -2.65 -1.77 -0.15
C ASP A 63 -3.20 -3.17 0.18
N ALA A 64 -2.87 -3.71 1.35
CA ALA A 64 -3.40 -4.99 1.81
C ALA A 64 -4.93 -4.97 1.97
N LEU A 65 -5.48 -3.88 2.52
CA LEU A 65 -6.91 -3.71 2.75
C LEU A 65 -7.70 -3.66 1.43
N ILE A 66 -7.23 -2.86 0.46
CA ILE A 66 -7.89 -2.75 -0.85
C ILE A 66 -7.49 -3.88 -1.82
N GLY A 67 -6.49 -4.67 -1.44
CA GLY A 67 -5.93 -5.76 -2.25
C GLY A 67 -5.17 -5.27 -3.47
N ASN A 68 -4.42 -4.18 -3.31
CA ASN A 68 -3.58 -3.65 -4.36
C ASN A 68 -2.39 -4.59 -4.60
N THR A 69 -2.33 -5.15 -5.80
CA THR A 69 -1.22 -6.02 -6.24
C THR A 69 -0.20 -5.28 -7.09
N ASP A 70 -0.42 -3.99 -7.38
CA ASP A 70 0.30 -3.23 -8.41
C ASP A 70 0.90 -1.92 -7.86
N ARG A 71 1.33 -1.93 -6.59
CA ARG A 71 2.21 -0.91 -6.03
C ARG A 71 3.63 -1.05 -6.61
N HIS A 72 3.78 -0.84 -7.91
CA HIS A 72 5.07 -0.85 -8.57
C HIS A 72 5.80 0.48 -8.32
N HIS A 73 7.04 0.56 -8.81
CA HIS A 73 7.96 1.64 -8.51
C HIS A 73 7.54 3.03 -9.01
N GLU A 74 6.57 3.14 -9.92
CA GLU A 74 6.02 4.43 -10.36
C GLU A 74 4.78 4.85 -9.55
N ASN A 75 4.17 3.92 -8.81
CA ASN A 75 2.95 4.14 -8.03
C ASN A 75 3.26 4.57 -6.59
N TRP A 76 4.47 5.02 -6.32
CA TRP A 76 4.87 5.67 -5.08
C TRP A 76 6.06 6.59 -5.34
N GLY A 77 6.35 7.47 -4.38
CA GLY A 77 7.48 8.37 -4.47
C GLY A 77 7.51 9.34 -3.31
N PHE A 78 8.38 10.34 -3.40
CA PHE A 78 8.49 11.39 -2.38
C PHE A 78 7.98 12.72 -2.93
N ARG A 79 7.22 13.42 -2.10
CA ARG A 79 7.09 14.88 -2.21
C ARG A 79 8.39 15.49 -1.70
N VAL A 80 8.94 16.41 -2.48
CA VAL A 80 10.20 17.09 -2.19
C VAL A 80 9.91 18.57 -2.03
N THR A 81 10.18 19.11 -0.84
CA THR A 81 10.02 20.53 -0.53
C THR A 81 11.39 21.18 -0.43
N ARG A 82 11.69 22.09 -1.36
CA ARG A 82 12.92 22.90 -1.36
C ARG A 82 12.65 24.27 -0.76
N LEU A 83 13.42 24.62 0.27
CA LEU A 83 13.30 25.88 0.98
C LEU A 83 14.14 26.98 0.32
N VAL A 84 15.45 26.75 0.08
CA VAL A 84 16.34 27.76 -0.53
C VAL A 84 17.47 27.16 -1.38
N ASP A 85 18.01 25.99 -1.03
CA ASP A 85 19.08 25.29 -1.76
C ASP A 85 18.77 23.78 -1.97
N PRO A 86 19.49 23.04 -2.84
CA PRO A 86 19.25 21.61 -3.06
C PRO A 86 19.55 20.71 -1.85
N VAL A 87 20.41 21.16 -0.92
CA VAL A 87 20.87 20.39 0.24
C VAL A 87 19.86 20.44 1.39
N SER A 88 19.04 21.50 1.41
CA SER A 88 17.97 21.77 2.36
C SER A 88 16.64 21.13 1.99
N ALA A 89 16.59 20.36 0.90
CA ALA A 89 15.41 19.63 0.48
C ALA A 89 14.94 18.65 1.57
N THR A 90 13.64 18.70 1.87
CA THR A 90 12.97 17.72 2.73
C THR A 90 12.11 16.79 1.89
N TYR A 91 12.02 15.54 2.32
CA TYR A 91 11.33 14.45 1.63
C TYR A 91 10.22 13.93 2.54
N SER A 92 9.05 13.72 1.98
CA SER A 92 7.92 13.05 2.65
C SER A 92 7.30 12.07 1.66
N LEU A 93 6.93 10.88 2.10
CA LEU A 93 6.27 9.91 1.21
C LEU A 93 5.01 10.54 0.63
N ALA A 94 4.84 10.45 -0.69
CA ALA A 94 3.61 10.91 -1.32
C ALA A 94 2.41 10.07 -0.82
N PRO A 95 1.20 10.65 -0.74
CA PRO A 95 -0.02 9.86 -0.51
C PRO A 95 -0.14 8.72 -1.53
N ALA A 96 -0.78 7.61 -1.15
CA ALA A 96 -0.98 6.51 -2.09
C ALA A 96 -1.87 6.95 -3.27
N PHE A 97 -1.39 6.77 -4.49
CA PHE A 97 -2.11 7.10 -5.73
C PHE A 97 -2.13 5.88 -6.66
N ASP A 98 -2.84 5.99 -7.80
CA ASP A 98 -2.97 4.94 -8.81
C ASP A 98 -3.33 3.56 -8.23
N ASN A 99 -4.56 3.47 -7.71
CA ASN A 99 -5.10 2.27 -7.05
C ASN A 99 -6.16 1.59 -7.92
N GLY A 100 -6.22 1.89 -9.22
CA GLY A 100 -7.31 1.48 -10.12
C GLY A 100 -7.48 -0.03 -10.27
N THR A 101 -6.42 -0.80 -10.01
CA THR A 101 -6.36 -2.26 -10.10
C THR A 101 -6.73 -2.97 -8.79
N SER A 102 -7.38 -2.26 -7.85
CA SER A 102 -7.74 -2.76 -6.52
C SER A 102 -9.23 -3.10 -6.40
N LEU A 103 -9.66 -3.52 -5.20
CA LEU A 103 -11.08 -3.73 -4.85
C LEU A 103 -11.79 -4.78 -5.72
N GLY A 104 -11.05 -5.79 -6.16
CA GLY A 104 -11.57 -6.86 -7.01
C GLY A 104 -11.96 -6.36 -8.40
N HIS A 105 -11.21 -5.39 -8.95
CA HIS A 105 -11.51 -4.77 -10.24
C HIS A 105 -11.74 -5.80 -11.36
N GLU A 106 -11.04 -6.93 -11.29
CA GLU A 106 -11.01 -8.02 -12.25
C GLU A 106 -12.30 -8.86 -12.32
N TRP A 107 -13.19 -8.74 -11.33
CA TRP A 107 -14.40 -9.58 -11.23
C TRP A 107 -15.60 -8.93 -11.93
N SER A 108 -16.34 -9.71 -12.70
CA SER A 108 -17.61 -9.31 -13.31
C SER A 108 -18.80 -9.56 -12.37
N LYS A 109 -19.93 -8.89 -12.64
CA LYS A 109 -21.11 -8.88 -11.77
C LYS A 109 -21.67 -10.28 -11.48
N ASP A 110 -21.66 -11.16 -12.47
CA ASP A 110 -22.09 -12.56 -12.37
C ASP A 110 -21.23 -13.39 -11.41
N GLN A 111 -20.01 -12.95 -11.11
CA GLN A 111 -19.06 -13.68 -10.26
C GLN A 111 -19.13 -13.26 -8.78
N PHE A 112 -19.78 -12.14 -8.45
CA PHE A 112 -19.84 -11.64 -7.06
C PHE A 112 -20.50 -12.63 -6.10
N GLY A 113 -21.42 -13.47 -6.60
CA GLY A 113 -22.04 -14.54 -5.81
C GLY A 113 -21.04 -15.54 -5.24
N ARG A 114 -19.89 -15.78 -5.89
CA ARG A 114 -18.85 -16.70 -5.40
C ARG A 114 -18.28 -16.26 -4.05
N PHE A 115 -18.31 -14.96 -3.77
CA PHE A 115 -17.76 -14.37 -2.56
C PHE A 115 -18.75 -14.37 -1.39
N THR A 116 -19.97 -14.93 -1.54
CA THR A 116 -20.81 -15.26 -0.39
C THR A 116 -20.34 -16.53 0.31
N ASP A 117 -19.59 -17.40 -0.39
CA ASP A 117 -18.94 -18.55 0.21
C ASP A 117 -17.69 -18.10 0.98
N ALA A 118 -17.70 -18.33 2.30
CA ALA A 118 -16.63 -17.89 3.19
C ALA A 118 -15.28 -18.57 2.87
N LYS A 119 -15.27 -19.84 2.42
CA LYS A 119 -14.03 -20.55 2.07
C LYS A 119 -13.42 -20.00 0.79
N TYR A 120 -14.25 -19.65 -0.20
CA TYR A 120 -13.81 -19.01 -1.43
C TYR A 120 -13.24 -17.63 -1.14
N LEU A 121 -13.96 -16.79 -0.40
CA LEU A 121 -13.53 -15.45 0.00
C LEU A 121 -12.20 -15.48 0.76
N HIS A 122 -12.08 -16.35 1.77
CA HIS A 122 -10.86 -16.51 2.55
C HIS A 122 -9.68 -16.90 1.65
N ARG A 123 -9.85 -17.92 0.81
CA ARG A 123 -8.80 -18.36 -0.13
C ARG A 123 -8.41 -17.27 -1.12
N TYR A 124 -9.34 -16.42 -1.57
CA TYR A 124 -9.02 -15.28 -2.43
C TYR A 124 -8.18 -14.25 -1.67
N ILE A 125 -8.56 -13.88 -0.44
CA ILE A 125 -7.81 -12.92 0.39
C ILE A 125 -6.39 -13.42 0.70
N HIS A 126 -6.24 -14.69 1.07
CA HIS A 126 -4.94 -15.30 1.40
C HIS A 126 -3.95 -15.34 0.23
N LYS A 127 -4.45 -15.29 -1.01
CA LYS A 127 -3.62 -15.23 -2.21
C LYS A 127 -3.10 -13.83 -2.52
N GLY A 128 -3.58 -12.80 -1.82
CA GLY A 128 -3.16 -11.41 -2.01
C GLY A 128 -1.67 -11.21 -1.75
N ARG A 129 -0.99 -10.54 -2.68
CA ARG A 129 0.44 -10.22 -2.60
C ARG A 129 0.68 -8.77 -2.96
N HIS A 130 1.69 -8.17 -2.35
CA HIS A 130 2.22 -6.91 -2.86
C HIS A 130 2.93 -7.15 -4.21
N HIS A 131 3.13 -6.07 -4.96
CA HIS A 131 4.03 -6.08 -6.11
C HIS A 131 5.48 -6.32 -5.67
N MET A 132 5.87 -5.75 -4.52
CA MET A 132 7.24 -5.80 -4.03
C MET A 132 7.54 -7.05 -3.19
N LYS A 133 8.81 -7.44 -3.20
CA LYS A 133 9.39 -8.42 -2.28
C LYS A 133 9.75 -7.78 -0.94
N TRP A 134 10.06 -8.60 0.06
CA TRP A 134 10.71 -8.09 1.27
C TRP A 134 12.18 -7.80 0.98
N GLU A 135 12.94 -8.83 0.58
CA GLU A 135 14.33 -8.71 0.13
C GLU A 135 14.46 -8.84 -1.40
N ALA A 136 15.54 -8.29 -1.96
CA ALA A 136 15.84 -8.46 -3.40
C ALA A 136 15.98 -9.94 -3.82
N GLY A 137 16.56 -10.75 -2.92
CA GLY A 137 16.82 -12.18 -3.13
C GLY A 137 15.59 -13.08 -3.01
N ASP A 138 14.45 -12.59 -2.53
CA ASP A 138 13.26 -13.42 -2.37
C ASP A 138 12.78 -13.94 -3.74
N ALA A 139 12.39 -15.20 -3.80
CA ALA A 139 11.91 -15.81 -5.05
C ALA A 139 10.58 -15.21 -5.54
N LYS A 140 9.74 -14.70 -4.62
CA LYS A 140 8.39 -14.20 -4.89
C LYS A 140 8.16 -12.87 -4.17
N SER A 141 7.26 -12.04 -4.70
CA SER A 141 6.77 -10.85 -3.98
C SER A 141 6.12 -11.25 -2.66
N ALA A 142 6.05 -10.40 -1.64
CA ALA A 142 5.54 -10.82 -0.33
C ALA A 142 4.00 -10.90 -0.29
N GLY A 143 3.46 -11.79 0.55
CA GLY A 143 2.03 -11.78 0.87
C GLY A 143 1.61 -10.47 1.56
N HIS A 144 0.35 -10.07 1.42
CA HIS A 144 -0.15 -8.83 2.04
C HIS A 144 0.03 -8.82 3.57
N ALA A 145 -0.43 -9.85 4.28
CA ALA A 145 -0.24 -9.94 5.73
C ALA A 145 1.22 -10.18 6.11
N GLU A 146 1.95 -10.99 5.32
CA GLU A 146 3.35 -11.32 5.55
C GLU A 146 4.23 -10.07 5.61
N LEU A 147 4.08 -9.15 4.64
CA LEU A 147 4.90 -7.95 4.57
C LEU A 147 4.62 -7.01 5.76
N LEU A 148 3.35 -6.90 6.20
CA LEU A 148 2.99 -6.12 7.38
C LEU A 148 3.59 -6.70 8.66
N LEU A 149 3.56 -8.03 8.82
CA LEU A 149 4.15 -8.70 9.98
C LEU A 149 5.66 -8.45 10.07
N ARG A 150 6.38 -8.59 8.96
CA ARG A 150 7.82 -8.28 8.93
C ARG A 150 8.11 -6.81 9.23
N LEU A 151 7.26 -5.90 8.74
CA LEU A 151 7.43 -4.47 8.99
C LEU A 151 7.24 -4.11 10.47
N VAL A 152 6.19 -4.65 11.11
CA VAL A 152 5.91 -4.36 12.52
C VAL A 152 6.89 -5.08 13.46
N GLU A 153 7.37 -6.26 13.09
CA GLU A 153 8.45 -6.95 13.82
C GLU A 153 9.73 -6.10 13.85
N LYS A 154 10.09 -5.52 12.69
CA LYS A 154 11.28 -4.67 12.57
C LYS A 154 11.09 -3.25 13.13
N TYR A 155 9.88 -2.71 13.02
CA TYR A 155 9.50 -1.38 13.49
C TYR A 155 8.22 -1.45 14.32
N PRO A 156 8.28 -1.87 15.60
CA PRO A 156 7.09 -2.06 16.45
C PRO A 156 6.23 -0.79 16.58
N ASP A 157 6.86 0.38 16.62
CA ASP A 157 6.18 1.69 16.69
C ASP A 157 5.36 2.03 15.44
N SER A 158 5.44 1.21 14.38
CA SER A 158 4.59 1.32 13.20
C SER A 158 3.20 0.71 13.39
N ARG A 159 2.99 -0.12 14.43
CA ARG A 159 1.72 -0.79 14.71
C ARG A 159 0.52 0.17 14.82
N PRO A 160 0.58 1.28 15.58
CA PRO A 160 -0.55 2.20 15.69
C PRO A 160 -0.98 2.78 14.34
N ALA A 161 -0.03 2.93 13.42
CA ALA A 161 -0.32 3.44 12.07
C ALA A 161 -1.10 2.42 11.23
N MET A 162 -0.81 1.12 11.37
CA MET A 162 -1.58 0.04 10.74
C MET A 162 -2.99 -0.06 11.35
N ASP A 163 -3.08 -0.03 12.68
CA ASP A 163 -4.36 -0.11 13.39
C ASP A 163 -5.27 1.06 13.00
N ALA A 164 -4.72 2.27 12.88
CA ALA A 164 -5.46 3.45 12.43
C ALA A 164 -6.06 3.28 11.02
N VAL A 165 -5.34 2.66 10.08
CA VAL A 165 -5.89 2.36 8.74
C VAL A 165 -7.02 1.34 8.82
N LEU A 166 -6.91 0.36 9.71
CA LEU A 166 -7.92 -0.68 9.89
C LEU A 166 -9.10 -0.24 10.77
N ALA A 167 -9.05 0.93 11.42
CA ALA A 167 -10.03 1.39 12.41
C ALA A 167 -11.33 1.97 11.82
N PHE A 168 -11.56 1.86 10.51
CA PHE A 168 -12.76 2.43 9.88
C PHE A 168 -14.06 1.72 10.32
N ASP A 169 -15.12 2.50 10.46
CA ASP A 169 -16.45 2.03 10.82
C ASP A 169 -17.15 1.36 9.62
N ALA A 170 -17.74 0.19 9.85
CA ALA A 170 -18.35 -0.61 8.79
C ALA A 170 -19.65 0.03 8.28
N THR A 171 -20.44 0.63 9.16
CA THR A 171 -21.71 1.27 8.81
C THR A 171 -21.46 2.55 8.02
N GLU A 172 -20.49 3.36 8.42
CA GLU A 172 -20.11 4.55 7.69
C GLU A 172 -19.50 4.24 6.32
N LEU A 173 -18.69 3.18 6.20
CA LEU A 173 -18.21 2.71 4.90
C LEU A 173 -19.36 2.29 3.97
N ASP A 174 -20.32 1.52 4.48
CA ASP A 174 -21.51 1.11 3.72
C ASP A 174 -22.31 2.32 3.24
N ARG A 175 -22.61 3.27 4.13
CA ARG A 175 -23.29 4.53 3.75
C ARG A 175 -22.56 5.29 2.66
N ARG A 176 -21.23 5.39 2.74
CA ARG A 176 -20.41 6.06 1.70
C ARG A 176 -20.48 5.32 0.38
N LEU A 177 -20.38 4.00 0.38
CA LEU A 177 -20.50 3.20 -0.84
C LEU A 177 -21.89 3.33 -1.47
N VAL A 178 -22.96 3.30 -0.67
CA VAL A 178 -24.34 3.54 -1.15
C VAL A 178 -24.46 4.94 -1.76
N ALA A 179 -23.95 5.98 -1.10
CA ALA A 179 -23.97 7.34 -1.65
C ALA A 179 -23.24 7.45 -2.99
N LEU A 180 -22.12 6.73 -3.18
CA LEU A 180 -21.40 6.68 -4.45
C LEU A 180 -22.21 6.03 -5.58
N THR A 181 -23.15 5.11 -5.28
CA THR A 181 -24.03 4.52 -6.30
C THR A 181 -25.07 5.51 -6.85
N ALA A 182 -25.31 6.62 -6.15
CA ALA A 182 -26.25 7.66 -6.56
C ALA A 182 -25.61 8.74 -7.44
N LEU A 183 -24.30 8.70 -7.67
CA LEU A 183 -23.62 9.68 -8.51
C LEU A 183 -24.01 9.52 -9.99
N SER A 184 -24.45 10.61 -10.61
CA SER A 184 -24.78 10.67 -12.03
C SER A 184 -23.51 10.87 -12.87
N ILE A 185 -22.80 9.78 -13.14
CA ILE A 185 -21.57 9.76 -13.96
C ILE A 185 -21.65 8.69 -15.07
N PRO A 186 -20.86 8.80 -16.16
CA PRO A 186 -20.97 7.89 -17.32
C PRO A 186 -20.81 6.40 -16.98
N VAL A 187 -19.95 6.08 -16.01
CA VAL A 187 -19.74 4.71 -15.51
C VAL A 187 -19.96 4.71 -14.00
N ALA A 188 -21.23 4.61 -13.61
CA ALA A 188 -21.63 4.65 -12.21
C ALA A 188 -21.29 3.35 -11.46
N LEU A 189 -21.01 3.47 -10.16
CA LEU A 189 -20.85 2.32 -9.28
C LEU A 189 -22.21 1.64 -9.09
N SER A 190 -22.35 0.38 -9.52
CA SER A 190 -23.59 -0.37 -9.30
C SER A 190 -23.74 -0.79 -7.82
N PRO A 191 -24.98 -0.88 -7.29
CA PRO A 191 -25.22 -1.39 -5.93
C PRO A 191 -24.62 -2.78 -5.68
N GLY A 192 -24.65 -3.67 -6.68
CA GLY A 192 -24.03 -5.00 -6.59
C GLY A 192 -22.51 -4.95 -6.45
N ARG A 193 -21.84 -4.04 -7.16
CA ARG A 193 -20.39 -3.80 -7.03
C ARG A 193 -20.05 -3.18 -5.68
N ALA A 194 -20.85 -2.23 -5.22
CA ALA A 194 -20.69 -1.62 -3.89
C ALA A 194 -20.79 -2.68 -2.77
N GLY A 195 -21.81 -3.54 -2.79
CA GLY A 195 -21.94 -4.63 -1.82
C GLY A 195 -20.81 -5.66 -1.88
N PHE A 196 -20.30 -5.96 -3.08
CA PHE A 196 -19.12 -6.80 -3.26
C PHE A 196 -17.85 -6.16 -2.67
N MET A 197 -17.60 -4.88 -2.96
CA MET A 197 -16.45 -4.13 -2.42
C MET A 197 -16.51 -4.05 -0.89
N LEU A 198 -17.68 -3.75 -0.32
CA LEU A 198 -17.88 -3.73 1.12
C LEU A 198 -17.51 -5.08 1.75
N ARG A 199 -18.01 -6.18 1.19
CA ARG A 199 -17.70 -7.54 1.67
C ARG A 199 -16.20 -7.84 1.63
N LEU A 200 -15.52 -7.49 0.53
CA LEU A 200 -14.07 -7.67 0.42
C LEU A 200 -13.31 -6.85 1.46
N LEU A 201 -13.66 -5.58 1.63
CA LEU A 201 -12.98 -4.66 2.54
C LEU A 201 -13.13 -5.11 3.99
N LEU A 202 -14.34 -5.48 4.42
CA LEU A 202 -14.58 -5.96 5.77
C LEU A 202 -13.85 -7.28 6.05
N ALA A 203 -13.95 -8.24 5.13
CA ALA A 203 -13.26 -9.52 5.30
C ALA A 203 -11.73 -9.38 5.33
N ARG A 204 -11.16 -8.48 4.51
CA ARG A 204 -9.72 -8.17 4.56
C ARG A 204 -9.33 -7.46 5.84
N ARG A 205 -10.11 -6.47 6.30
CA ARG A 205 -9.87 -5.80 7.58
C ARG A 205 -9.80 -6.81 8.72
N ASP A 206 -10.78 -7.71 8.79
CA ASP A 206 -10.87 -8.68 9.88
C ASP A 206 -9.73 -9.72 9.78
N TYR A 207 -9.38 -10.17 8.57
CA TYR A 207 -8.20 -11.00 8.33
C TYR A 207 -6.90 -10.33 8.78
N LEU A 208 -6.67 -9.07 8.38
CA LEU A 208 -5.44 -8.34 8.71
C LEU A 208 -5.32 -8.05 10.21
N ARG A 209 -6.43 -7.67 10.87
CA ARG A 209 -6.46 -7.50 12.33
C ARG A 209 -6.11 -8.81 13.06
N SER A 210 -6.67 -9.93 12.60
CA SER A 210 -6.36 -11.25 13.16
C SER A 210 -4.87 -11.60 12.96
N ALA A 211 -4.34 -11.39 11.77
CA ALA A 211 -2.93 -11.64 11.46
C ALA A 211 -1.99 -10.82 12.35
N LEU A 212 -2.27 -9.51 12.53
CA LEU A 212 -1.45 -8.61 13.34
C LEU A 212 -1.58 -8.83 14.86
N THR A 213 -2.55 -9.62 15.33
CA THR A 213 -2.73 -9.93 16.76
C THR A 213 -2.08 -11.26 17.15
N SER A 214 -1.68 -12.06 16.16
CA SER A 214 -1.01 -13.34 16.42
C SER A 214 0.45 -13.10 16.88
N PRO A 215 0.90 -13.76 17.96
CA PRO A 215 2.24 -13.59 18.52
C PRO A 215 3.35 -14.08 17.59
#